data_AF-A0A2M7XZC0-F1
#
_entry.id   AF-A0A2M7XZC0-F1
#
_cell.length_a   1.000
_cell.length_b   1.000
_cell.length_c   1.000
_cell.angle_alpha   90.00
_cell.angle_beta   90.00
_cell.angle_gamma   90.00
#
_symmetry.space_group_name_H-M   'P 1'
#
loop_
_entity.id
_entity.type
_entity.pdbx_description
1 polymer ?
#
loop_
_entity_poly.entity_id
_entity_poly.type
_entity_poly.pdbx_seq_one_letter_code
_entity_poly.pdbx_strand_id
1 'polypeptide(L)'
;MDETNSLSEIEKLKTLLQSADLPANLHDKAAEQIERIYLTLKHGGNLAQLDITAKYIDWIVNIPWSKKTDDFLDIDRAKQILEQNHFGLEKIKQRIIEFISVLILQK
;
A
#
# COMPACT_ATOMS: atom_id res chain seq x y z
N MET A 1 14.26 5.59 -32.23
CA MET A 1 13.29 6.45 -31.51
C MET A 1 12.87 5.88 -30.16
N ASP A 2 13.10 4.58 -29.90
CA ASP A 2 12.61 3.93 -28.67
C ASP A 2 13.46 4.18 -27.41
N GLU A 3 14.78 4.41 -27.53
CA GLU A 3 15.66 4.67 -26.38
C GLU A 3 15.33 5.99 -25.68
N THR A 4 15.05 7.06 -26.43
CA THR A 4 14.71 8.37 -25.87
C THR A 4 13.39 8.33 -25.08
N ASN A 5 12.42 7.54 -25.54
CA ASN A 5 11.13 7.38 -24.85
C ASN A 5 11.31 6.58 -23.54
N SER A 6 12.12 5.52 -23.58
CA SER A 6 12.42 4.67 -22.43
C SER A 6 13.15 5.43 -21.31
N LEU A 7 14.08 6.32 -21.68
CA LEU A 7 14.79 7.18 -20.73
C LEU A 7 13.86 8.21 -20.06
N SER A 8 12.94 8.80 -20.82
CA SER A 8 11.90 9.69 -20.29
C SER A 8 10.97 8.96 -19.30
N GLU A 9 10.62 7.70 -19.56
CA GLU A 9 9.77 6.90 -18.67
C GLU A 9 10.43 6.66 -17.30
N ILE A 10 11.75 6.43 -17.29
CA ILE A 10 12.53 6.26 -16.05
C ILE A 10 12.55 7.54 -15.21
N GLU A 11 12.66 8.71 -15.86
CA GLU A 11 12.61 10.00 -15.17
C GLU A 11 11.24 10.25 -14.52
N LYS A 12 10.15 9.85 -15.18
CA LYS A 12 8.81 9.88 -14.59
C LYS A 12 8.73 8.98 -13.35
N LEU A 13 9.26 7.76 -13.44
CA LEU A 13 9.29 6.83 -12.30
C LEU A 13 10.08 7.38 -11.11
N LYS A 14 11.22 8.04 -11.35
CA LYS A 14 11.99 8.72 -10.29
C LYS A 14 11.19 9.86 -9.64
N THR A 15 10.53 10.68 -10.45
CA THR A 15 9.71 11.79 -9.95
C THR A 15 8.54 11.27 -9.11
N LEU A 16 7.89 10.20 -9.57
CA LEU A 16 6.79 9.55 -8.88
C LEU A 16 7.25 8.97 -7.53
N LEU A 17 8.41 8.31 -7.50
CA LEU A 17 9.02 7.79 -6.28
C LEU A 17 9.33 8.90 -5.26
N GLN A 18 9.85 10.04 -5.71
CA GLN A 18 10.17 11.18 -4.83
C GLN A 18 8.93 11.86 -4.25
N SER A 19 7.82 11.85 -4.99
CA SER A 19 6.56 12.44 -4.53
C SER A 19 5.78 11.54 -3.55
N ALA A 20 6.14 10.26 -3.48
CA ALA A 20 5.42 9.26 -2.71
C ALA A 20 5.95 9.18 -1.27
N ASP A 21 5.02 9.08 -0.32
CA ASP A 21 5.34 8.90 1.10
C ASP A 21 5.56 7.42 1.40
N LEU A 22 6.82 6.99 1.27
CA LEU A 22 7.26 5.60 1.37
C LEU A 22 8.16 5.41 2.60
N PRO A 23 8.13 4.24 3.26
CA PRO A 23 9.12 3.90 4.27
C PRO A 23 10.55 3.94 3.69
N ALA A 24 11.51 4.45 4.46
CA ALA A 24 12.90 4.63 4.00
C ALA A 24 13.50 3.37 3.34
N ASN A 25 13.36 2.21 4.00
CA ASN A 25 13.84 0.93 3.49
C ASN A 25 13.23 0.53 2.12
N LEU A 26 11.99 0.94 1.86
CA LEU A 26 11.28 0.64 0.61
C LEU A 26 11.69 1.62 -0.49
N HIS A 27 11.83 2.91 -0.13
CA HIS A 27 12.32 3.94 -1.04
C HIS A 27 13.71 3.59 -1.58
N ASP A 28 14.65 3.20 -0.70
CA ASP A 28 16.02 2.84 -1.09
C ASP A 28 16.04 1.64 -2.04
N LYS A 29 15.25 0.61 -1.75
CA LYS A 29 15.12 -0.56 -2.63
C LYS A 29 14.53 -0.21 -3.99
N ALA A 30 13.51 0.65 -4.02
CA ALA A 30 12.90 1.09 -5.26
C ALA A 30 13.88 1.92 -6.10
N ALA A 31 14.66 2.80 -5.47
CA ALA A 31 15.70 3.58 -6.13
C ALA A 31 16.79 2.69 -6.76
N GLU A 32 17.24 1.66 -6.05
CA GLU A 32 18.21 0.68 -6.57
C GLU A 32 17.66 -0.07 -7.80
N GLN A 33 16.38 -0.46 -7.79
CA GLN A 33 15.76 -1.13 -8.93
C GLN A 33 15.61 -0.21 -10.15
N ILE A 34 15.30 1.07 -9.94
CA ILE A 34 15.27 2.08 -11.01
C ILE A 34 16.65 2.27 -11.62
N GLU A 35 17.69 2.39 -10.79
CA GLU A 35 19.08 2.53 -11.24
C GLU A 35 19.54 1.30 -12.04
N ARG A 36 19.21 0.10 -11.56
CA ARG A 36 19.50 -1.16 -12.25
C ARG A 36 18.90 -1.20 -13.65
N ILE A 37 17.65 -0.77 -13.81
CA ILE A 37 16.99 -0.76 -15.13
C ILE A 37 17.54 0.33 -16.03
N TYR A 38 17.88 1.50 -15.47
CA TYR A 38 18.56 2.55 -16.21
C TYR A 38 19.88 2.06 -16.83
N LEU A 39 20.69 1.33 -16.06
CA LEU A 39 21.93 0.72 -16.55
C LEU A 39 21.65 -0.36 -17.60
N THR A 40 20.68 -1.26 -17.36
CA THR A 40 20.30 -2.31 -18.31
C THR A 40 19.86 -1.74 -19.65
N LEU A 41 19.04 -0.69 -19.66
CA LEU A 41 18.56 -0.06 -20.89
C LEU A 41 19.67 0.68 -21.64
N LYS A 42 20.58 1.35 -20.91
CA LYS A 42 21.74 2.02 -21.51
C LYS A 42 22.70 1.06 -22.22
N HIS A 43 22.72 -0.22 -21.83
CA HIS A 43 23.56 -1.26 -22.43
C HIS A 43 22.81 -2.16 -23.42
N GLY A 44 21.62 -1.76 -23.90
CA GLY A 44 20.85 -2.49 -24.91
C GLY A 44 20.07 -3.70 -24.37
N GLY A 45 19.69 -3.67 -23.10
CA GLY A 45 18.94 -4.74 -22.43
C GLY A 45 17.44 -4.78 -22.74
N ASN A 46 16.75 -5.76 -22.15
CA ASN A 46 15.35 -6.11 -22.43
C ASN A 46 14.35 -5.13 -21.80
N LEU A 47 13.38 -4.63 -22.59
CA LEU A 47 12.30 -3.74 -22.14
C LEU A 47 11.30 -4.40 -21.17
N ALA A 48 11.17 -5.74 -21.16
CA ALA A 48 10.24 -6.44 -20.28
C ALA A 48 10.50 -6.15 -18.79
N GLN A 49 11.75 -5.85 -18.42
CA GLN A 49 12.12 -5.53 -17.05
C GLN A 49 11.64 -4.12 -16.64
N LEU A 50 11.59 -3.18 -17.59
CA LEU A 50 11.06 -1.84 -17.35
C LEU A 50 9.57 -1.90 -17.03
N ASP A 51 8.78 -2.66 -17.80
CA ASP A 51 7.34 -2.80 -17.57
C ASP A 51 7.02 -3.41 -16.19
N ILE A 52 7.80 -4.40 -15.76
CA ILE A 52 7.64 -5.04 -14.46
C ILE A 52 7.92 -4.05 -13.33
N THR A 53 9.01 -3.28 -13.43
CA THR A 53 9.37 -2.31 -12.40
C THR A 53 8.46 -1.09 -12.40
N ALA A 54 7.99 -0.63 -13.56
CA ALA A 54 6.99 0.42 -13.65
C ALA A 54 5.72 0.02 -12.89
N LYS A 55 5.22 -1.21 -13.10
CA LYS A 55 4.07 -1.75 -12.35
C LYS A 55 4.34 -1.87 -10.86
N TYR A 56 5.55 -2.32 -10.48
CA TYR A 56 5.94 -2.42 -9.08
C TYR A 56 5.95 -1.05 -8.38
N ILE A 57 6.55 -0.04 -9.03
CA ILE A 57 6.62 1.32 -8.49
C ILE A 57 5.21 1.93 -8.37
N ASP A 58 4.37 1.76 -9.39
CA ASP A 58 2.98 2.21 -9.35
C ASP A 58 2.22 1.56 -8.18
N TRP A 59 2.40 0.26 -7.95
CA TRP A 59 1.79 -0.44 -6.81
C TRP A 59 2.23 0.12 -5.46
N ILE A 60 3.53 0.25 -5.23
CA ILE A 60 4.02 0.70 -3.92
C ILE A 60 3.63 2.14 -3.61
N VAL A 61 3.54 3.02 -4.63
CA VAL A 61 3.17 4.43 -4.43
C VAL A 61 1.69 4.60 -4.14
N ASN A 62 0.83 3.73 -4.67
CA ASN A 62 -0.60 3.76 -4.41
C ASN A 62 -1.00 3.20 -3.04
N ILE A 63 -0.08 2.58 -2.30
CA ILE A 63 -0.35 2.07 -0.95
C ILE A 63 -0.27 3.20 0.08
N PRO A 64 -1.28 3.36 0.96
CA PRO A 64 -1.29 4.39 1.99
C PRO A 64 -0.38 4.02 3.19
N TRP A 65 0.94 4.11 3.02
CA TRP A 65 1.91 3.70 4.07
C TRP A 65 1.81 4.53 5.35
N SER A 66 1.58 5.83 5.24
CA SER A 66 1.53 6.77 6.36
C SER A 66 0.10 7.08 6.82
N LYS A 67 -0.92 6.76 6.02
CA LYS A 67 -2.31 7.05 6.36
C LYS A 67 -2.91 5.87 7.11
N LYS A 68 -3.25 6.11 8.37
CA LYS A 68 -4.04 5.20 9.20
C LYS A 68 -5.37 5.85 9.54
N THR A 69 -6.44 5.04 9.61
CA THR A 69 -7.72 5.47 10.17
C THR A 69 -7.67 5.45 11.69
N ASP A 70 -8.37 6.37 12.33
CA ASP A 70 -8.59 6.29 13.77
C ASP A 70 -9.55 5.13 14.08
N ASP A 71 -9.12 4.22 14.96
CA ASP A 71 -9.98 3.12 15.38
C ASP A 71 -10.99 3.63 16.42
N PHE A 72 -12.29 3.48 16.13
CA PHE A 72 -13.37 3.83 17.06
C PHE A 72 -13.83 2.58 17.81
N LEU A 73 -13.29 2.37 19.02
CA LEU A 73 -13.53 1.16 19.83
C LEU A 73 -14.52 1.43 20.97
N ASP A 74 -15.78 1.67 20.62
CA ASP A 74 -16.89 1.86 21.58
C ASP A 74 -17.80 0.63 21.56
N ILE A 75 -17.86 -0.06 22.71
CA ILE A 75 -18.63 -1.30 22.88
C ILE A 75 -20.14 -1.03 22.80
N ASP A 76 -20.62 0.06 23.41
CA ASP A 76 -22.05 0.38 23.45
C ASP A 76 -22.55 0.73 22.05
N ARG A 77 -21.77 1.54 21.32
CA ARG A 77 -22.06 1.84 19.92
C ARG A 77 -22.01 0.60 19.03
N ALA A 78 -21.01 -0.27 19.21
CA ALA A 78 -20.91 -1.52 18.46
C ALA A 78 -22.14 -2.41 18.69
N LYS A 79 -22.59 -2.53 19.94
CA LYS A 79 -23.80 -3.30 20.30
C LYS A 79 -25.05 -2.73 19.65
N GLN A 80 -25.24 -1.40 19.69
CA GLN A 80 -26.37 -0.73 19.04
C GLN A 80 -26.40 -0.97 17.53
N ILE A 81 -25.25 -0.83 16.85
CA ILE A 81 -25.15 -1.04 15.39
C ILE A 81 -25.42 -2.50 15.03
N LEU A 82 -24.91 -3.45 15.81
CA LEU A 82 -25.14 -4.87 15.59
C LEU A 82 -26.63 -5.22 15.72
N GLU A 83 -27.31 -4.65 16.72
CA GLU A 83 -28.75 -4.86 16.93
C GLU A 83 -29.59 -4.25 15.82
N GLN A 84 -29.24 -3.03 15.39
CA GLN A 84 -29.96 -2.32 14.33
C GLN A 84 -29.85 -3.01 12.96
N ASN A 85 -28.66 -3.50 12.61
CA ASN A 85 -28.38 -4.01 11.27
C ASN A 85 -28.61 -5.53 11.15
N HIS A 86 -28.73 -6.25 12.27
CA HIS A 86 -28.88 -7.71 12.27
C HIS A 86 -29.89 -8.16 13.31
N PHE A 87 -30.97 -8.82 12.88
CA PHE A 87 -31.96 -9.40 13.79
C PHE A 87 -31.47 -10.74 14.37
N GLY A 88 -31.58 -10.93 15.69
CA GLY A 88 -31.16 -12.16 16.37
C GLY A 88 -29.64 -12.32 16.46
N LEU A 89 -29.12 -13.53 16.19
CA LEU A 89 -27.68 -13.85 16.23
C LEU A 89 -26.99 -13.55 17.58
N GLU A 90 -27.71 -13.64 18.70
CA GLU A 90 -27.22 -13.29 20.05
C GLU A 90 -25.83 -13.87 20.36
N LYS A 91 -25.66 -15.17 20.12
CA LYS A 91 -24.37 -15.85 20.38
C LYS A 91 -23.22 -15.31 19.54
N ILE A 92 -23.50 -14.89 18.30
CA ILE A 92 -22.48 -14.37 17.37
C ILE A 92 -22.18 -12.90 17.72
N LYS A 93 -23.22 -12.09 17.96
CA LYS A 93 -23.07 -10.70 18.42
C LYS A 93 -22.24 -10.62 19.70
N GLN A 94 -22.56 -11.48 20.68
CA GLN A 94 -21.81 -11.56 21.93
C GLN A 94 -20.32 -11.86 21.70
N ARG A 95 -20.00 -12.79 20.80
CA ARG A 95 -18.60 -13.14 20.47
C ARG A 95 -17.86 -12.02 19.76
N ILE A 96 -18.53 -11.26 18.90
CA ILE A 96 -17.95 -10.07 18.25
C ILE A 96 -17.63 -9.01 19.31
N ILE A 97 -18.55 -8.77 20.25
CA ILE A 97 -18.33 -7.83 21.35
C ILE A 97 -17.19 -8.28 22.26
N GLU A 98 -17.10 -9.57 22.60
CA GLU A 98 -15.97 -10.12 23.36
C GLU A 98 -14.63 -9.90 22.63
N PHE A 99 -14.60 -10.14 21.32
CA PHE A 99 -13.40 -9.89 20.51
C PHE A 99 -13.00 -8.40 20.52
N ILE A 100 -13.95 -7.48 20.32
CA ILE A 100 -13.71 -6.04 20.40
C ILE A 100 -13.22 -5.66 21.81
N SER A 101 -13.79 -6.25 22.86
CA SER A 101 -13.39 -6.01 24.26
C SER A 101 -11.93 -6.41 24.51
N VAL A 102 -11.50 -7.56 23.97
CA VAL A 102 -10.09 -7.98 24.05
C VAL A 102 -9.17 -7.01 23.30
N LEU A 103 -9.57 -6.55 22.11
CA LEU A 103 -8.79 -5.57 21.34
C LEU A 103 -8.63 -4.23 22.08
N ILE A 104 -9.65 -3.79 22.81
CA ILE A 104 -9.59 -2.58 23.65
C ILE A 104 -8.57 -2.74 24.76
N LEU A 105 -8.50 -3.92 25.39
CA LEU A 105 -7.58 -4.19 26.51
C LEU A 105 -6.13 -4.41 26.08
N GLN A 106 -5.90 -4.82 24.84
CA GLN A 106 -4.56 -5.05 24.29
C GLN A 106 -3.90 -3.79 23.72
N LYS A 107 -4.66 -2.69 23.64
CA LYS A 107 -4.17 -1.39 23.19
C LYS A 107 -3.65 -0.58 24.37
#